data_AF-A0A2V9R341-F1
#
_entry.id   AF-A0A2V9R341-F1
#
_cell.length_a   1.000
_cell.length_b   1.000
_cell.length_c   1.000
_cell.angle_alpha   90.00
_cell.angle_beta   90.00
_cell.angle_gamma   90.00
#
_symmetry.space_group_name_H-M   'P 1'
#
loop_
_entity.id
_entity.type
_entity.pdbx_description
1 polymer ?
#
loop_
_entity_poly.entity_id
_entity_poly.type
_entity_poly.pdbx_seq_one_letter_code
_entity_poly.pdbx_strand_id
1 'polypeptide(L)'
;MKAACLVLACLCFFNLAANCQTQPQTLNNFPFEETVPLKIVRNAIPANPFTVVGPRGAILGQQDGAFEAWIFPWKIFSNLRITAEMQNYPVPIDVNEQAAVIEVRPDHTMITFSHANFTLREILFAPHKAPDGAGVLAFFEVEAIRPLTLTFNFTPEMKLMWPAASDDRTSPEWVTMPDRGFYMLHLNFPDHAAAVEMPGAEPGILPPYQERPKTYPLQFVLHFNPVHDGNKLFPLLLTLGSDRANSTKESLSEKLSELYRSLRPLYEDTTAYYKKFAAEHVSIETPDKQFDEAFKWAEISIDQLKV
;
A
#
# COMPACT_ATOMS: atom_id res chain seq x y z
N MET A 1 -62.52 -45.86 22.10
CA MET A 1 -62.54 -44.66 21.23
C MET A 1 -61.14 -44.08 21.17
N LYS A 2 -60.62 -43.96 19.94
CA LYS A 2 -59.43 -43.24 19.44
C LYS A 2 -58.50 -42.54 20.46
N ALA A 3 -57.20 -42.81 20.34
CA ALA A 3 -56.18 -41.76 20.28
C ALA A 3 -54.96 -42.26 19.50
N ALA A 4 -54.80 -41.75 18.29
CA ALA A 4 -53.63 -41.96 17.44
C ALA A 4 -52.52 -41.00 17.89
N CYS A 5 -51.28 -41.48 18.01
CA CYS A 5 -50.11 -40.64 18.22
C CYS A 5 -49.27 -40.69 16.94
N LEU A 6 -49.34 -39.63 16.16
CA LEU A 6 -48.59 -39.43 14.92
C LEU A 6 -47.25 -38.78 15.29
N VAL A 7 -46.14 -39.51 15.15
CA VAL A 7 -44.79 -38.97 15.34
C VAL A 7 -44.36 -38.31 14.04
N LEU A 8 -44.25 -36.99 14.06
CA LEU A 8 -43.73 -36.17 12.96
C LEU A 8 -42.21 -36.05 13.12
N ALA A 9 -41.43 -36.72 12.27
CA ALA A 9 -39.98 -36.59 12.23
C ALA A 9 -39.59 -35.35 11.39
N CYS A 10 -39.25 -34.24 12.05
CA CYS A 10 -38.66 -33.07 11.42
C CYS A 10 -37.17 -33.31 11.14
N LEU A 11 -36.84 -33.56 9.87
CA LEU A 11 -35.47 -33.50 9.35
C LEU A 11 -34.99 -32.04 9.31
N CYS A 12 -34.13 -31.66 10.25
CA CYS A 12 -33.39 -30.40 10.20
C CYS A 12 -32.11 -30.61 9.38
N PHE A 13 -32.11 -30.19 8.12
CA PHE A 13 -30.89 -29.99 7.34
C PHE A 13 -30.22 -28.70 7.82
N PHE A 14 -29.23 -28.81 8.71
CA PHE A 14 -28.29 -27.72 8.98
C PHE A 14 -27.26 -27.67 7.83
N ASN A 15 -27.49 -26.80 6.85
CA ASN A 15 -26.44 -26.35 5.95
C ASN A 15 -25.66 -25.21 6.61
N LEU A 16 -24.63 -25.57 7.39
CA LEU A 16 -23.58 -24.64 7.81
C LEU A 16 -22.48 -24.68 6.74
N ALA A 17 -22.63 -23.87 5.70
CA ALA A 17 -21.53 -23.50 4.81
C ALA A 17 -21.01 -22.13 5.25
N ALA A 18 -20.27 -22.09 6.35
CA ALA A 18 -19.36 -20.98 6.63
C ALA A 18 -18.07 -21.25 5.86
N ASN A 19 -18.04 -20.88 4.57
CA ASN A 19 -16.78 -20.72 3.87
C ASN A 19 -16.08 -19.50 4.48
N CYS A 20 -15.28 -19.73 5.52
CA CYS A 20 -14.25 -18.79 5.92
C CYS A 20 -13.22 -18.83 4.78
N GLN A 21 -13.42 -17.99 3.77
CA GLN A 21 -12.41 -17.76 2.75
C GLN A 21 -11.26 -17.05 3.45
N THR A 22 -10.24 -17.80 3.84
CA THR A 22 -8.94 -17.25 4.21
C THR A 22 -8.50 -16.32 3.10
N GLN A 23 -8.24 -15.06 3.46
CA GLN A 23 -7.79 -14.09 2.48
C GLN A 23 -6.41 -14.56 1.99
N PRO A 24 -6.18 -14.72 0.68
CA PRO A 24 -4.87 -15.15 0.22
C PRO A 24 -3.87 -14.12 0.68
N GLN A 25 -2.85 -14.54 1.42
CA GLN A 25 -1.84 -13.66 2.05
C GLN A 25 -0.99 -12.92 1.02
N THR A 26 -1.12 -13.26 -0.27
CA THR A 26 -0.31 -12.74 -1.35
C THR A 26 -1.09 -12.60 -2.65
N LEU A 27 -0.81 -11.55 -3.40
CA LEU A 27 -1.45 -11.26 -4.68
C LEU A 27 -0.57 -11.79 -5.82
N ASN A 28 -1.16 -12.49 -6.80
CA ASN A 28 -0.42 -12.87 -8.00
C ASN A 28 -0.01 -11.61 -8.77
N ASN A 29 1.23 -11.58 -9.25
CA ASN A 29 1.73 -10.45 -10.03
C ASN A 29 0.86 -10.17 -11.27
N PHE A 30 0.74 -8.90 -11.63
CA PHE A 30 0.20 -8.43 -12.89
C PHE A 30 1.16 -7.42 -13.52
N PRO A 31 1.26 -7.38 -14.85
CA PRO A 31 2.32 -6.61 -15.52
C PRO A 31 2.12 -5.10 -15.34
N PHE A 32 3.19 -4.41 -14.93
CA PHE A 32 3.26 -2.94 -14.83
C PHE A 32 3.91 -2.29 -16.07
N GLU A 33 4.63 -3.07 -16.89
CA GLU A 33 5.43 -2.53 -18.00
C GLU A 33 4.61 -2.12 -19.25
N GLU A 34 3.44 -2.74 -19.44
CA GLU A 34 2.58 -2.61 -20.64
C GLU A 34 1.37 -1.67 -20.43
N THR A 35 1.53 -0.63 -19.62
CA THR A 35 0.43 0.31 -19.31
C THR A 35 0.36 1.52 -20.24
N VAL A 36 0.73 2.70 -19.77
CA VAL A 36 0.67 3.97 -20.52
C VAL A 36 2.03 4.20 -21.20
N PRO A 37 2.10 4.47 -22.53
CA PRO A 37 3.38 4.60 -23.23
C PRO A 37 4.27 5.74 -22.74
N LEU A 38 3.69 6.83 -22.23
CA LEU A 38 4.43 7.97 -21.70
C LEU A 38 5.13 7.57 -20.41
N LYS A 39 6.46 7.69 -20.38
CA LYS A 39 7.27 7.36 -19.20
C LYS A 39 8.54 8.19 -19.14
N ILE A 40 9.05 8.42 -17.93
CA ILE A 40 10.37 8.95 -17.66
C ILE A 40 11.17 7.85 -16.97
N VAL A 41 12.28 7.41 -17.56
CA VAL A 41 13.18 6.41 -16.96
C VAL A 41 14.55 7.05 -16.79
N ARG A 42 15.10 6.97 -15.58
CA ARG A 42 16.43 7.52 -15.26
C ARG A 42 17.04 6.79 -14.08
N ASN A 43 18.34 6.98 -13.88
CA ASN A 43 19.00 6.56 -12.64
C ASN A 43 18.36 7.30 -11.46
N ALA A 44 18.12 6.56 -10.37
CA ALA A 44 17.67 7.15 -9.12
C ALA A 44 18.77 8.03 -8.53
N ILE A 45 18.41 9.23 -8.09
CA ILE A 45 19.31 10.14 -7.37
C ILE A 45 18.74 10.31 -5.96
N PRO A 46 19.33 9.69 -4.92
CA PRO A 46 18.73 9.55 -3.59
C PRO A 46 18.04 10.81 -3.04
N ALA A 47 18.70 11.97 -3.10
CA ALA A 47 18.18 13.21 -2.55
C ALA A 47 17.08 13.90 -3.41
N ASN A 48 16.84 13.43 -4.64
CA ASN A 48 15.82 14.03 -5.50
C ASN A 48 14.42 13.55 -5.07
N PRO A 49 13.41 14.43 -5.08
CA PRO A 49 12.06 14.04 -4.75
C PRO A 49 11.38 13.28 -5.89
N PHE A 50 10.29 12.59 -5.53
CA PHE A 50 9.25 12.15 -6.45
C PHE A 50 7.87 12.33 -5.78
N THR A 51 6.82 12.33 -6.60
CA THR A 51 5.44 12.46 -6.14
C THR A 51 4.53 11.54 -6.91
N VAL A 52 3.59 10.92 -6.21
CA VAL A 52 2.44 10.21 -6.79
C VAL A 52 1.20 10.82 -6.16
N VAL A 53 0.32 11.39 -6.97
CA VAL A 53 -0.85 12.13 -6.49
C VAL A 53 -2.09 11.64 -7.21
N GLY A 54 -3.18 11.50 -6.47
CA GLY A 54 -4.51 11.24 -7.01
C GLY A 54 -5.59 11.94 -6.20
N PRO A 55 -6.87 11.75 -6.58
CA PRO A 55 -7.97 12.56 -6.04
C PRO A 55 -8.21 12.43 -4.54
N ARG A 56 -7.73 11.35 -3.90
CA ARG A 56 -7.98 11.03 -2.49
C ARG A 56 -6.71 10.88 -1.65
N GLY A 57 -5.53 11.05 -2.23
CA GLY A 57 -4.28 10.84 -1.51
C GLY A 57 -3.04 11.11 -2.32
N ALA A 58 -1.90 11.06 -1.63
CA ALA A 58 -0.59 11.24 -2.23
C ALA A 58 0.48 10.41 -1.53
N ILE A 59 1.47 9.98 -2.30
CA ILE A 59 2.76 9.50 -1.82
C ILE A 59 3.80 10.54 -2.19
N LEU A 60 4.51 11.05 -1.19
CA LEU A 60 5.58 12.02 -1.36
C LEU A 60 6.87 11.37 -0.86
N GLY A 61 7.93 11.39 -1.65
CA GLY A 61 9.14 10.65 -1.29
C GLY A 61 10.41 11.15 -1.95
N GLN A 62 11.48 10.43 -1.67
CA GLN A 62 12.82 10.61 -2.21
C GLN A 62 13.17 9.40 -3.08
N GLN A 63 13.99 9.59 -4.11
CA GLN A 63 14.32 8.52 -5.07
C GLN A 63 15.18 7.40 -4.46
N ASP A 64 15.58 7.52 -3.19
CA ASP A 64 16.09 6.40 -2.39
C ASP A 64 14.96 5.44 -1.94
N GLY A 65 13.71 5.69 -2.29
CA GLY A 65 12.54 4.89 -1.89
C GLY A 65 11.91 5.30 -0.57
N ALA A 66 12.46 6.28 0.15
CA ALA A 66 11.84 6.73 1.39
C ALA A 66 10.60 7.58 1.08
N PHE A 67 9.46 7.27 1.71
CA PHE A 67 8.23 8.01 1.45
C PHE A 67 7.32 8.21 2.67
N GLU A 68 6.40 9.16 2.51
CA GLU A 68 5.24 9.39 3.35
C GLU A 68 3.96 9.19 2.54
N ALA A 69 2.89 8.75 3.22
CA ALA A 69 1.62 8.43 2.59
C ALA A 69 0.46 9.21 3.21
N TRP A 70 -0.39 9.72 2.34
CA TRP A 70 -1.53 10.56 2.67
C TRP A 70 -2.82 9.93 2.13
N ILE A 71 -3.85 9.89 2.98
CA ILE A 71 -5.25 9.75 2.58
C ILE A 71 -5.89 11.07 2.96
N PHE A 72 -6.16 11.93 1.98
CA PHE A 72 -6.46 13.33 2.25
C PHE A 72 -7.66 13.50 3.18
N PRO A 73 -7.58 14.42 4.17
CA PRO A 73 -6.46 15.33 4.46
C PRO A 73 -5.41 14.79 5.46
N TRP A 74 -5.38 13.48 5.73
CA TRP A 74 -4.54 12.87 6.77
C TRP A 74 -3.22 12.30 6.23
N LYS A 75 -2.11 12.72 6.83
CA LYS A 75 -0.82 12.03 6.77
C LYS A 75 -0.89 10.81 7.66
N ILE A 76 -0.86 9.63 7.08
CA ILE A 76 -1.02 8.37 7.82
C ILE A 76 0.30 7.98 8.49
N PHE A 77 1.38 7.99 7.71
CA PHE A 77 2.74 7.74 8.20
C PHE A 77 3.78 8.57 7.44
N SER A 78 5.00 8.60 7.98
CA SER A 78 6.18 9.16 7.32
C SER A 78 7.38 8.22 7.40
N ASN A 79 8.41 8.53 6.61
CA ASN A 79 9.72 7.90 6.69
C ASN A 79 9.66 6.38 6.59
N LEU A 80 8.87 5.85 5.64
CA LEU A 80 8.92 4.43 5.33
C LEU A 80 10.27 4.11 4.70
N ARG A 81 11.00 3.16 5.28
CA ARG A 81 12.32 2.69 4.81
C ARG A 81 12.40 1.17 4.90
N ILE A 82 13.24 0.55 4.08
CA ILE A 82 13.31 -0.90 3.93
C ILE A 82 14.71 -1.38 4.25
N THR A 83 14.82 -2.40 5.10
CA THR A 83 16.06 -3.14 5.33
C THR A 83 15.87 -4.61 4.97
N ALA A 84 16.92 -5.28 4.51
CA ALA A 84 16.89 -6.68 4.15
C ALA A 84 17.95 -7.48 4.92
N GLU A 85 17.56 -8.67 5.40
CA GLU A 85 18.45 -9.68 5.95
C GLU A 85 18.33 -10.95 5.12
N MET A 86 19.43 -11.39 4.50
CA MET A 86 19.41 -12.56 3.62
C MET A 86 19.97 -13.80 4.33
N GLN A 87 19.36 -14.95 4.08
CA GLN A 87 19.84 -16.22 4.62
C GLN A 87 21.31 -16.46 4.25
N ASN A 88 22.12 -16.80 5.26
CA ASN A 88 23.57 -17.03 5.14
C ASN A 88 24.36 -15.81 4.63
N TYR A 89 23.84 -14.60 4.84
CA TYR A 89 24.52 -13.35 4.57
C TYR A 89 24.55 -12.51 5.86
N PRO A 90 25.73 -12.34 6.50
CA PRO A 90 25.80 -11.80 7.87
C PRO A 90 25.67 -10.28 7.97
N VAL A 91 25.55 -9.57 6.84
CA VAL A 91 25.50 -8.11 6.80
C VAL A 91 24.07 -7.67 6.52
N PRO A 92 23.43 -6.89 7.41
CA PRO A 92 22.16 -6.24 7.12
C PRO A 92 22.31 -5.29 5.92
N ILE A 93 21.33 -5.28 5.04
CA ILE A 93 21.36 -4.49 3.81
C ILE A 93 20.36 -3.35 3.97
N ASP A 94 20.83 -2.11 3.90
CA ASP A 94 19.95 -0.96 3.70
C ASP A 94 19.48 -0.98 2.24
N VAL A 95 18.20 -1.28 2.02
CA VAL A 95 17.65 -1.40 0.65
C VAL A 95 17.58 -0.02 0.00
N ASN A 96 17.33 1.04 0.76
CA ASN A 96 17.22 2.39 0.23
C ASN A 96 18.55 2.89 -0.38
N GLU A 97 19.69 2.42 0.14
CA GLU A 97 21.02 2.67 -0.47
C GLU A 97 21.24 1.94 -1.81
N GLN A 98 20.37 0.98 -2.16
CA GLN A 98 20.45 0.18 -3.39
C GLN A 98 19.55 0.73 -4.52
N ALA A 99 18.96 1.92 -4.35
CA ALA A 99 18.08 2.52 -5.37
C ALA A 99 18.87 2.77 -6.67
N ALA A 100 18.46 2.11 -7.76
CA ALA A 100 19.19 2.13 -9.02
C ALA A 100 18.46 2.92 -10.10
N VAL A 101 17.17 2.67 -10.29
CA VAL A 101 16.37 3.24 -11.38
C VAL A 101 15.03 3.71 -10.84
N ILE A 102 14.58 4.86 -11.32
CA ILE A 102 13.19 5.32 -11.18
C ILE A 102 12.53 5.38 -12.55
N GLU A 103 11.36 4.77 -12.66
CA GLU A 103 10.43 4.87 -13.78
C GLU A 103 9.18 5.61 -13.30
N VAL A 104 8.85 6.72 -13.95
CA VAL A 104 7.63 7.50 -13.67
C VAL A 104 6.70 7.38 -14.85
N ARG A 105 5.46 6.97 -14.58
CA ARG A 105 4.34 6.94 -15.53
C ARG A 105 3.15 7.71 -14.95
N PRO A 106 2.16 8.08 -15.78
CA PRO A 106 0.97 8.76 -15.29
C PRO A 106 0.19 7.93 -14.26
N ASP A 107 0.15 6.61 -14.44
CA ASP A 107 -0.61 5.67 -13.63
C ASP A 107 0.15 5.11 -12.43
N HIS A 108 1.49 5.15 -12.41
CA HIS A 108 2.32 4.72 -11.28
C HIS A 108 3.76 5.28 -11.34
N THR A 109 4.45 5.24 -10.21
CA THR A 109 5.91 5.40 -10.13
C THR A 109 6.52 4.11 -9.61
N MET A 110 7.64 3.69 -10.18
CA MET A 110 8.36 2.50 -9.78
C MET A 110 9.83 2.83 -9.48
N ILE A 111 10.30 2.39 -8.32
CA ILE A 111 11.72 2.45 -7.94
C ILE A 111 12.26 1.02 -7.89
N THR A 112 13.32 0.76 -8.63
CA THR A 112 14.01 -0.53 -8.66
C THR A 112 15.28 -0.43 -7.82
N PHE A 113 15.35 -1.25 -6.78
CA PHE A 113 16.53 -1.46 -5.95
C PHE A 113 17.30 -2.67 -6.47
N SER A 114 18.59 -2.48 -6.74
CA SER A 114 19.44 -3.52 -7.33
C SER A 114 20.59 -3.86 -6.40
N HIS A 115 20.54 -5.08 -5.87
CA HIS A 115 21.62 -5.65 -5.06
C HIS A 115 22.13 -6.94 -5.73
N ALA A 116 23.38 -7.33 -5.47
CA ALA A 116 24.00 -8.49 -6.11
C ALA A 116 23.23 -9.82 -5.92
N ASN A 117 22.36 -9.91 -4.90
CA ASN A 117 21.63 -11.14 -4.57
C ASN A 117 20.09 -11.01 -4.68
N PHE A 118 19.57 -9.81 -4.92
CA PHE A 118 18.13 -9.59 -5.06
C PHE A 118 17.83 -8.29 -5.80
N THR A 119 16.65 -8.25 -6.41
CA THR A 119 16.01 -7.05 -6.95
C THR A 119 14.71 -6.84 -6.18
N LEU A 120 14.47 -5.59 -5.75
CA LEU A 120 13.18 -5.19 -5.19
C LEU A 120 12.61 -4.09 -6.06
N ARG A 121 11.34 -4.21 -6.47
CA ARG A 121 10.59 -3.15 -7.14
C ARG A 121 9.56 -2.60 -6.15
N GLU A 122 9.64 -1.31 -5.86
CA GLU A 122 8.62 -0.56 -5.15
C GLU A 122 7.74 0.12 -6.20
N ILE A 123 6.45 -0.25 -6.25
CA ILE A 123 5.48 0.28 -7.20
C ILE A 123 4.43 1.09 -6.44
N LEU A 124 4.33 2.37 -6.76
CA LEU A 124 3.55 3.36 -6.02
C LEU A 124 2.49 3.95 -6.95
N PHE A 125 1.22 3.93 -6.57
CA PHE A 125 0.18 4.57 -7.35
C PHE A 125 -0.97 5.13 -6.49
N ALA A 126 -1.66 6.12 -7.05
CA ALA A 126 -2.85 6.71 -6.46
C ALA A 126 -4.05 6.36 -7.36
N PRO A 127 -5.01 5.54 -6.90
CA PRO A 127 -6.12 5.14 -7.74
C PRO A 127 -6.98 6.34 -8.14
N HIS A 128 -7.34 6.44 -9.43
CA HIS A 128 -8.24 7.49 -9.91
C HIS A 128 -9.63 7.41 -9.25
N LYS A 129 -10.09 6.20 -8.91
CA LYS A 129 -11.37 5.93 -8.24
C LYS A 129 -11.17 5.10 -6.97
N ALA A 130 -10.41 5.62 -6.02
CA ALA A 130 -10.23 4.93 -4.74
C ALA A 130 -11.56 4.86 -3.95
N PRO A 131 -11.84 3.76 -3.22
CA PRO A 131 -12.98 3.65 -2.32
C PRO A 131 -12.88 4.64 -1.15
N ASP A 132 -13.96 4.80 -0.37
CA ASP A 132 -13.96 5.73 0.75
C ASP A 132 -12.95 5.34 1.84
N GLY A 133 -12.23 6.33 2.34
CA GLY A 133 -11.13 6.11 3.28
C GLY A 133 -9.91 5.42 2.67
N ALA A 134 -9.74 5.36 1.35
CA ALA A 134 -8.50 4.95 0.69
C ALA A 134 -8.02 6.06 -0.26
N GLY A 135 -6.72 6.11 -0.56
CA GLY A 135 -6.16 7.19 -1.38
C GLY A 135 -4.92 6.83 -2.17
N VAL A 136 -4.09 5.93 -1.65
CA VAL A 136 -2.85 5.50 -2.28
C VAL A 136 -2.58 4.03 -1.97
N LEU A 137 -1.76 3.40 -2.81
CA LEU A 137 -1.37 2.01 -2.70
C LEU A 137 0.12 1.88 -3.05
N ALA A 138 0.81 1.00 -2.34
CA ALA A 138 2.16 0.58 -2.66
C ALA A 138 2.21 -0.94 -2.81
N PHE A 139 2.97 -1.42 -3.78
CA PHE A 139 3.30 -2.83 -3.95
C PHE A 139 4.80 -3.02 -3.89
N PHE A 140 5.21 -4.16 -3.36
CA PHE A 140 6.58 -4.62 -3.43
C PHE A 140 6.64 -5.92 -4.20
N GLU A 141 7.53 -5.98 -5.18
CA GLU A 141 7.87 -7.19 -5.90
C GLU A 141 9.33 -7.54 -5.59
N VAL A 142 9.59 -8.82 -5.30
CA VAL A 142 10.90 -9.27 -4.86
C VAL A 142 11.36 -10.44 -5.73
N GLU A 143 12.57 -10.31 -6.26
CA GLU A 143 13.28 -11.38 -6.94
C GLU A 143 14.58 -11.63 -6.18
N ALA A 144 14.80 -12.86 -5.69
CA ALA A 144 16.03 -13.18 -4.97
C ALA A 144 16.46 -14.63 -5.17
N ILE A 145 17.75 -14.88 -4.98
CA ILE A 145 18.32 -16.24 -5.08
C ILE A 145 18.18 -17.06 -3.80
N ARG A 146 17.90 -16.41 -2.66
CA ARG A 146 17.79 -17.03 -1.33
C ARG A 146 16.66 -16.37 -0.54
N PRO A 147 16.10 -17.07 0.47
CA PRO A 147 15.18 -16.46 1.41
C PRO A 147 15.76 -15.20 2.06
N LEU A 148 14.92 -14.20 2.25
CA LEU A 148 15.28 -12.95 2.90
C LEU A 148 14.13 -12.42 3.76
N THR A 149 14.47 -11.70 4.82
CA THR A 149 13.54 -10.96 5.66
C THR A 149 13.62 -9.49 5.28
N LEU A 150 12.51 -8.91 4.83
CA LEU A 150 12.36 -7.47 4.63
C LEU A 150 11.74 -6.85 5.86
N THR A 151 12.30 -5.75 6.35
CA THR A 151 11.71 -4.96 7.43
C THR A 151 11.36 -3.57 6.91
N PHE A 152 10.08 -3.25 6.90
CA PHE A 152 9.55 -1.95 6.53
C PHE A 152 9.34 -1.12 7.78
N ASN A 153 10.22 -0.15 8.01
CA ASN A 153 10.20 0.75 9.15
C ASN A 153 9.46 2.03 8.79
N PHE A 154 8.52 2.50 9.59
CA PHE A 154 7.82 3.77 9.36
C PHE A 154 7.47 4.48 10.66
N THR A 155 7.24 5.79 10.57
CA THR A 155 6.80 6.62 11.71
C THR A 155 5.29 6.82 11.61
N PRO A 156 4.49 6.40 12.61
CA PRO A 156 3.06 6.68 12.62
C PRO A 156 2.83 8.18 12.84
N GLU A 157 1.99 8.81 12.01
CA GLU A 157 1.80 10.26 12.03
C GLU A 157 0.38 10.68 12.40
N MET A 158 -0.65 10.14 11.73
CA MET A 158 -2.05 10.60 11.85
C MET A 158 -2.17 12.13 12.03
N LYS A 159 -1.57 12.90 11.11
CA LYS A 159 -1.60 14.37 11.14
C LYS A 159 -2.47 14.93 10.03
N LEU A 160 -3.31 15.89 10.35
CA LEU A 160 -4.03 16.67 9.35
C LEU A 160 -3.06 17.54 8.55
N MET A 161 -3.42 17.75 7.29
CA MET A 161 -2.75 18.71 6.42
C MET A 161 -2.87 20.12 6.99
N TRP A 162 -1.78 20.88 6.90
CA TRP A 162 -1.77 22.29 7.26
C TRP A 162 -2.88 23.03 6.50
N PRO A 163 -3.63 23.97 7.12
CA PRO A 163 -3.40 24.61 8.43
C PRO A 163 -4.10 23.95 9.62
N ALA A 164 -4.72 22.78 9.45
CA ALA A 164 -5.48 22.17 10.53
C ALA A 164 -4.57 21.67 11.66
N ALA A 165 -5.01 21.89 12.90
CA ALA A 165 -4.32 21.38 14.08
C ALA A 165 -4.44 19.85 14.14
N SER A 166 -3.38 19.18 14.56
CA SER A 166 -3.36 17.73 14.79
C SER A 166 -3.05 17.46 16.26
N ASP A 167 -3.47 16.30 16.76
CA ASP A 167 -3.02 15.82 18.05
C ASP A 167 -1.49 15.63 18.05
N ASP A 168 -0.88 15.85 19.21
CA ASP A 168 0.59 15.77 19.35
C ASP A 168 1.13 14.33 19.22
N ARG A 169 0.30 13.30 19.45
CA ARG A 169 0.75 11.91 19.51
C ARG A 169 -0.25 10.93 18.90
N THR A 170 0.19 10.22 17.87
CA THR A 170 -0.45 8.99 17.40
C THR A 170 -0.18 7.85 18.36
N SER A 171 -1.19 7.07 18.71
CA SER A 171 -1.04 5.86 19.50
C SER A 171 -1.25 4.64 18.60
N PRO A 172 -0.20 3.91 18.22
CA PRO A 172 -0.35 2.71 17.42
C PRO A 172 -0.73 1.49 18.27
N GLU A 173 -1.51 0.59 17.70
CA GLU A 173 -1.86 -0.72 18.24
C GLU A 173 -1.73 -1.76 17.13
N TRP A 174 -1.19 -2.95 17.44
CA TRP A 174 -1.30 -4.10 16.53
C TRP A 174 -2.60 -4.85 16.77
N VAL A 175 -3.39 -5.01 15.71
CA VAL A 175 -4.63 -5.77 15.72
C VAL A 175 -4.38 -7.13 15.09
N THR A 176 -4.34 -8.17 15.92
CA THR A 176 -4.21 -9.56 15.48
C THR A 176 -5.56 -10.12 14.99
N MET A 177 -5.58 -10.72 13.82
CA MET A 177 -6.68 -11.52 13.27
C MET A 177 -6.20 -12.97 13.01
N PRO A 178 -7.11 -13.94 12.76
CA PRO A 178 -6.73 -15.34 12.62
C PRO A 178 -5.68 -15.64 11.55
N ASP A 179 -5.67 -14.89 10.45
CA ASP A 179 -4.83 -15.15 9.26
C ASP A 179 -3.98 -13.95 8.82
N ARG A 180 -4.11 -12.80 9.49
CA ARG A 180 -3.45 -11.53 9.16
C ARG A 180 -3.43 -10.59 10.36
N GLY A 181 -2.85 -9.41 10.21
CA GLY A 181 -2.93 -8.34 11.21
C GLY A 181 -2.56 -6.99 10.62
N PHE A 182 -2.89 -5.93 11.33
CA PHE A 182 -2.64 -4.56 10.87
C PHE A 182 -2.32 -3.64 12.04
N TYR A 183 -1.64 -2.53 11.74
CA TYR A 183 -1.49 -1.44 12.68
C TYR A 183 -2.70 -0.52 12.63
N MET A 184 -3.39 -0.38 13.75
CA MET A 184 -4.39 0.67 13.96
C MET A 184 -3.69 1.90 14.57
N LEU A 185 -3.85 3.05 13.94
CA LEU A 185 -3.27 4.32 14.36
C LEU A 185 -4.37 5.18 14.98
N HIS A 186 -4.33 5.30 16.30
CA HIS A 186 -5.34 6.02 17.09
C HIS A 186 -4.93 7.47 17.37
N LEU A 187 -5.93 8.31 17.58
CA LEU A 187 -5.83 9.64 18.18
C LEU A 187 -6.42 9.64 19.60
N ASN A 188 -6.43 10.79 20.27
CA ASN A 188 -7.04 10.91 21.60
C ASN A 188 -8.57 10.73 21.54
N PHE A 189 -9.18 11.12 20.42
CA PHE A 189 -10.61 10.97 20.17
C PHE A 189 -10.87 9.81 19.20
N PRO A 190 -11.96 9.04 19.40
CA PRO A 190 -12.23 7.83 18.63
C PRO A 190 -12.84 8.11 17.24
N ASP A 191 -12.99 9.38 16.86
CA ASP A 191 -13.67 9.75 15.62
C ASP A 191 -12.82 9.45 14.38
N HIS A 192 -11.50 9.41 14.54
CA HIS A 192 -10.57 9.12 13.45
C HIS A 192 -9.56 8.07 13.86
N ALA A 193 -9.38 7.08 13.00
CA ALA A 193 -8.30 6.12 13.08
C ALA A 193 -7.91 5.66 11.68
N ALA A 194 -6.63 5.38 11.47
CA ALA A 194 -6.17 4.74 10.25
C ALA A 194 -5.78 3.30 10.52
N ALA A 195 -5.84 2.47 9.49
CA ALA A 195 -5.26 1.14 9.51
C ALA A 195 -4.24 1.00 8.38
N VAL A 196 -3.09 0.43 8.72
CA VAL A 196 -2.02 0.10 7.78
C VAL A 196 -1.80 -1.40 7.85
N GLU A 197 -1.88 -2.08 6.71
CA GLU A 197 -1.73 -3.54 6.61
C GLU A 197 -0.73 -3.91 5.52
N MET A 198 0.14 -4.87 5.81
CA MET A 198 0.92 -5.59 4.82
C MET A 198 0.59 -7.09 4.95
N PRO A 199 -0.27 -7.65 4.08
CA PRO A 199 -0.66 -9.05 4.17
C PRO A 199 0.55 -9.99 4.18
N GLY A 200 0.56 -10.95 5.11
CA GLY A 200 1.66 -11.90 5.29
C GLY A 200 2.87 -11.37 6.09
N ALA A 201 2.85 -10.12 6.54
CA ALA A 201 3.89 -9.57 7.42
C ALA A 201 3.50 -9.64 8.91
N GLU A 202 4.51 -9.75 9.76
CA GLU A 202 4.41 -9.73 11.21
C GLU A 202 4.76 -8.36 11.79
N PRO A 203 4.26 -7.97 12.97
CA PRO A 203 4.70 -6.76 13.62
C PRO A 203 6.13 -6.93 14.15
N GLY A 204 6.95 -5.89 14.02
CA GLY A 204 8.24 -5.84 14.68
C GLY A 204 8.14 -5.31 16.11
N ILE A 205 9.06 -4.42 16.49
CA ILE A 205 9.13 -3.89 17.85
C ILE A 205 7.93 -3.00 18.16
N LEU A 206 7.10 -3.46 19.10
CA LEU A 206 6.07 -2.66 19.77
C LEU A 206 6.40 -2.56 21.26
N PRO A 207 7.00 -1.45 21.72
CA PRO A 207 7.37 -1.33 23.12
C PRO A 207 6.11 -1.32 23.98
N PRO A 208 6.02 -2.15 25.04
CA PRO A 208 4.92 -2.05 25.97
C PRO A 208 4.99 -0.70 26.70
N TYR A 209 3.83 -0.18 27.12
CA TYR A 209 3.72 1.12 27.79
C TYR A 209 4.64 1.30 29.02
N GLN A 210 5.11 0.19 29.59
CA GLN A 210 5.96 0.13 30.79
C GLN A 210 7.44 0.41 30.51
N GLU A 211 7.89 0.40 29.24
CA GLU A 211 9.27 0.68 28.88
C GLU A 211 9.59 2.19 28.94
N ARG A 212 10.86 2.52 29.17
CA ARG A 212 11.32 3.92 29.12
C ARG A 212 11.02 4.53 27.74
N PRO A 213 10.77 5.84 27.63
CA PRO A 213 10.44 6.49 26.37
C PRO A 213 11.61 6.42 25.38
N LYS A 214 11.67 5.33 24.63
CA LYS A 214 12.42 5.17 23.40
C LYS A 214 11.39 5.06 22.28
N THR A 215 11.41 6.00 21.35
CA THR A 215 10.58 5.93 20.16
C THR A 215 11.23 4.95 19.19
N TYR A 216 10.57 3.83 18.94
CA TYR A 216 10.92 2.90 17.87
C TYR A 216 10.01 3.17 16.67
N PRO A 217 10.51 3.09 15.42
CA PRO A 217 9.63 3.07 14.27
C PRO A 217 8.73 1.83 14.34
N LEU A 218 7.53 1.93 13.79
CA LEU A 218 6.70 0.75 13.55
C LEU A 218 7.30 -0.07 12.41
N GLN A 219 7.07 -1.38 12.48
CA GLN A 219 7.74 -2.34 11.61
C GLN A 219 6.76 -3.36 11.05
N PHE A 220 6.80 -3.57 9.74
CA PHE A 220 6.34 -4.82 9.15
C PHE A 220 7.56 -5.69 8.85
N VAL A 221 7.54 -6.93 9.35
CA VAL A 221 8.57 -7.95 9.09
C VAL A 221 7.98 -8.95 8.11
N LEU A 222 8.47 -8.94 6.88
CA LEU A 222 8.02 -9.80 5.80
C LEU A 222 9.08 -10.86 5.50
N HIS A 223 8.71 -12.13 5.65
CA HIS A 223 9.56 -13.25 5.27
C HIS A 223 9.29 -13.66 3.83
N PHE A 224 10.29 -13.48 2.95
CA PHE A 224 10.20 -13.85 1.54
C PHE A 224 10.98 -15.14 1.28
N ASN A 225 10.32 -16.12 0.67
CA ASN A 225 10.96 -17.33 0.17
C ASN A 225 10.84 -17.41 -1.36
N PRO A 226 11.95 -17.34 -2.13
CA PRO A 226 11.88 -17.30 -3.59
C PRO A 226 11.20 -18.52 -4.24
N VAL A 227 11.18 -19.68 -3.56
CA VAL A 227 10.52 -20.89 -4.07
C VAL A 227 9.00 -20.79 -4.00
N HIS A 228 8.47 -20.18 -2.94
CA HIS A 228 7.04 -20.08 -2.71
C HIS A 228 6.45 -18.75 -3.14
N ASP A 229 7.26 -17.71 -3.11
CA ASP A 229 6.82 -16.33 -3.22
C ASP A 229 7.31 -15.61 -4.47
N GLY A 230 8.09 -16.27 -5.32
CA GLY A 230 8.43 -15.76 -6.64
C GLY A 230 7.16 -15.41 -7.44
N ASN A 231 7.18 -14.29 -8.15
CA ASN A 231 6.06 -13.74 -8.93
C ASN A 231 4.82 -13.33 -8.11
N LYS A 232 5.00 -13.01 -6.84
CA LYS A 232 3.95 -12.43 -5.99
C LYS A 232 4.19 -10.94 -5.76
N LEU A 233 3.11 -10.23 -5.50
CA LEU A 233 3.10 -8.85 -5.04
C LEU A 233 2.72 -8.80 -3.56
N PHE A 234 3.45 -7.96 -2.83
CA PHE A 234 3.22 -7.67 -1.42
C PHE A 234 2.65 -6.25 -1.29
N PRO A 235 1.33 -6.09 -1.15
CA PRO A 235 0.72 -4.77 -1.04
C PRO A 235 0.93 -4.18 0.36
N LEU A 236 1.14 -2.88 0.43
CA LEU A 236 0.95 -2.07 1.62
C LEU A 236 -0.37 -1.31 1.46
N LEU A 237 -1.34 -1.68 2.29
CA LEU A 237 -2.69 -1.17 2.28
C LEU A 237 -2.85 -0.10 3.36
N LEU A 238 -3.56 0.97 3.03
CA LEU A 238 -3.91 2.02 3.95
C LEU A 238 -5.41 2.27 3.87
N THR A 239 -6.06 2.40 5.02
CA THR A 239 -7.43 2.89 5.10
C THR A 239 -7.65 3.84 6.28
N LEU A 240 -8.68 4.67 6.19
CA LEU A 240 -9.07 5.69 7.16
C LEU A 240 -10.55 5.53 7.57
N GLY A 241 -10.77 5.58 8.88
CA GLY A 241 -12.06 5.86 9.49
C GLY A 241 -12.22 7.36 9.72
N SER A 242 -13.30 7.93 9.19
CA SER A 242 -13.56 9.37 9.25
C SER A 242 -14.64 9.77 10.26
N ASP A 243 -15.20 8.79 10.97
CA ASP A 243 -16.12 9.00 12.09
C ASP A 243 -16.00 7.82 13.07
N ARG A 244 -16.67 7.93 14.22
CA ARG A 244 -16.64 6.91 15.27
C ARG A 244 -17.13 5.53 14.84
N ALA A 245 -18.07 5.44 13.89
CA ALA A 245 -18.59 4.16 13.43
C ALA A 245 -17.60 3.48 12.46
N ASN A 246 -16.86 4.28 11.69
CA ASN A 246 -15.90 3.83 10.69
C ASN A 246 -14.46 3.70 11.22
N SER A 247 -14.20 4.15 12.44
CA SER A 247 -12.89 4.09 13.12
C SER A 247 -12.77 2.90 14.09
N THR A 248 -13.63 1.89 13.96
CA THR A 248 -13.55 0.65 14.76
C THR A 248 -12.62 -0.37 14.12
N LYS A 249 -12.13 -1.33 14.91
CA LYS A 249 -11.27 -2.43 14.41
C LYS A 249 -11.97 -3.23 13.32
N GLU A 250 -13.26 -3.48 13.52
CA GLU A 250 -14.11 -4.25 12.60
C GLU A 250 -14.28 -3.50 11.27
N SER A 251 -14.64 -2.22 11.32
CA SER A 251 -14.83 -1.41 10.11
C SER A 251 -13.54 -1.24 9.32
N LEU A 252 -12.42 -0.94 9.99
CA LEU A 252 -11.12 -0.82 9.35
C LEU A 252 -10.67 -2.15 8.72
N SER A 253 -10.88 -3.28 9.42
CA SER A 253 -10.60 -4.62 8.90
C SER A 253 -11.41 -4.94 7.63
N GLU A 254 -12.70 -4.59 7.63
CA GLU A 254 -13.59 -4.77 6.47
C GLU A 254 -13.13 -3.93 5.28
N LYS A 255 -12.82 -2.64 5.50
CA LYS A 255 -12.30 -1.74 4.47
C LYS A 255 -10.98 -2.25 3.88
N LEU A 256 -10.07 -2.75 4.72
CA LEU A 256 -8.83 -3.36 4.26
C LEU A 256 -9.08 -4.60 3.38
N SER A 257 -10.00 -5.47 3.77
CA SER A 257 -10.37 -6.64 2.96
C SER A 257 -11.02 -6.25 1.63
N GLU A 258 -11.89 -5.23 1.62
CA GLU A 258 -12.48 -4.69 0.39
C GLU A 258 -11.42 -4.10 -0.53
N LEU A 259 -10.50 -3.31 0.03
CA LEU A 259 -9.38 -2.72 -0.71
C LEU A 259 -8.50 -3.80 -1.33
N TYR A 260 -8.16 -4.85 -0.56
CA TYR A 260 -7.37 -5.97 -1.05
C TYR A 260 -8.01 -6.68 -2.25
N ARG A 261 -9.32 -6.95 -2.19
CA ARG A 261 -10.06 -7.57 -3.31
C ARG A 261 -10.12 -6.66 -4.54
N SER A 262 -10.02 -5.35 -4.34
CA SER A 262 -10.12 -4.34 -5.39
C SER A 262 -8.79 -3.91 -6.01
N LEU A 263 -7.64 -4.44 -5.53
CA LEU A 263 -6.30 -3.97 -5.95
C LEU A 263 -6.06 -3.99 -7.47
N ARG A 264 -6.31 -5.14 -8.11
CA ARG A 264 -6.15 -5.28 -9.56
C ARG A 264 -7.15 -4.40 -10.33
N PRO A 265 -8.47 -4.45 -10.07
CA PRO A 265 -9.42 -3.55 -10.70
C PRO A 265 -9.06 -2.06 -10.56
N LEU A 266 -8.62 -1.61 -9.38
CA LEU A 266 -8.21 -0.22 -9.15
C LEU A 266 -7.02 0.20 -10.03
N TYR A 267 -6.05 -0.69 -10.21
CA TYR A 267 -4.91 -0.45 -11.08
C TYR A 267 -5.30 -0.43 -12.57
N GLU A 268 -6.10 -1.42 -13.01
CA GLU A 268 -6.59 -1.52 -14.38
C GLU A 268 -7.46 -0.31 -14.76
N ASP A 269 -8.34 0.14 -13.87
CA ASP A 269 -9.16 1.33 -14.06
C ASP A 269 -8.33 2.61 -14.16
N THR A 270 -7.28 2.74 -13.33
CA THR A 270 -6.38 3.90 -13.36
C THR A 270 -5.57 3.91 -14.65
N THR A 271 -5.10 2.75 -15.10
CA THR A 271 -4.43 2.60 -16.40
C THR A 271 -5.36 2.99 -17.55
N ALA A 272 -6.60 2.49 -17.54
CA ALA A 272 -7.60 2.79 -18.54
C ALA A 272 -7.95 4.28 -18.59
N TYR A 273 -8.02 4.93 -17.42
CA TYR A 273 -8.22 6.36 -17.30
C TYR A 273 -7.13 7.15 -18.04
N TYR A 274 -5.84 6.88 -17.78
CA TYR A 274 -4.75 7.62 -18.44
C TYR A 274 -4.58 7.26 -19.92
N LYS A 275 -4.91 6.03 -20.34
CA LYS A 275 -4.99 5.67 -21.77
C LYS A 275 -6.06 6.50 -22.49
N LYS A 276 -7.24 6.64 -21.86
CA LYS A 276 -8.33 7.47 -22.38
C LYS A 276 -7.96 8.96 -22.37
N PHE A 277 -7.34 9.44 -21.28
CA PHE A 277 -6.85 10.81 -21.15
C PHE A 277 -5.95 11.19 -22.33
N ALA A 278 -4.94 10.35 -22.63
CA ALA A 278 -4.01 10.58 -23.73
C ALA A 278 -4.67 10.54 -25.13
N ALA A 279 -5.81 9.85 -25.28
CA ALA A 279 -6.55 9.78 -26.54
C ALA A 279 -7.53 10.94 -26.75
N GLU A 280 -8.02 11.55 -25.67
CA GLU A 280 -9.05 12.60 -25.73
C GLU A 280 -8.50 14.03 -25.57
N HIS A 281 -7.26 14.19 -25.10
CA HIS A 281 -6.63 15.50 -24.90
C HIS A 281 -5.76 15.92 -26.10
N VAL A 282 -5.36 17.19 -26.10
CA VAL A 282 -4.64 17.79 -27.22
C VAL A 282 -3.27 17.15 -27.33
N SER A 283 -2.95 16.61 -28.50
CA SER A 283 -1.57 16.22 -28.81
C SER A 283 -0.94 17.25 -29.72
N ILE A 284 0.34 17.52 -29.47
CA ILE A 284 1.19 18.29 -30.37
C ILE A 284 2.16 17.34 -31.06
N GLU A 285 2.48 17.65 -32.31
CA GLU A 285 3.53 16.97 -33.06
C GLU A 285 4.48 18.01 -33.64
N THR A 286 5.73 17.96 -33.20
CA THR A 286 6.78 18.86 -33.66
C THR A 286 8.03 18.04 -34.06
N PRO A 287 9.02 18.67 -34.73
CA PRO A 287 10.32 18.04 -34.94
C PRO A 287 11.08 17.73 -33.64
N ASP A 288 10.71 18.37 -32.53
CA ASP A 288 11.30 18.15 -31.21
C ASP A 288 10.42 17.21 -30.37
N LYS A 289 10.75 15.92 -30.35
CA LYS A 289 10.01 14.93 -29.58
C LYS A 289 10.07 15.16 -28.06
N GLN A 290 11.12 15.79 -27.56
CA GLN A 290 11.23 16.12 -26.14
C GLN A 290 10.19 17.19 -25.76
N PHE A 291 9.96 18.16 -26.65
CA PHE A 291 8.91 19.16 -26.46
C PHE A 291 7.51 18.52 -26.47
N ASP A 292 7.25 17.60 -27.40
CA ASP A 292 5.98 16.88 -27.48
C ASP A 292 5.69 16.06 -26.20
N GLU A 293 6.70 15.39 -25.65
CA GLU A 293 6.58 14.64 -24.39
C GLU A 293 6.41 15.56 -23.18
N ALA A 294 7.16 16.66 -23.11
CA ALA A 294 7.06 17.64 -22.03
C ALA A 294 5.65 18.28 -21.98
N PHE A 295 5.04 18.54 -23.14
CA PHE A 295 3.67 19.03 -23.22
C PHE A 295 2.67 18.03 -22.61
N LYS A 296 2.77 16.75 -22.96
CA LYS A 296 1.91 15.69 -22.37
C LYS A 296 2.09 15.59 -20.86
N TRP A 297 3.33 15.65 -20.38
CA TRP A 297 3.62 15.66 -18.94
C TRP A 297 3.02 16.88 -18.23
N ALA A 298 2.99 18.05 -18.88
CA ALA A 298 2.32 19.23 -18.33
C ALA A 298 0.80 19.02 -18.21
N GLU A 299 0.14 18.44 -19.22
CA GLU A 299 -1.29 18.10 -19.15
C GLU A 299 -1.60 17.13 -18.01
N ILE A 300 -0.81 16.06 -17.88
CA ILE A 300 -0.95 15.08 -16.80
C ILE A 300 -0.71 15.70 -15.42
N SER A 301 0.31 16.55 -15.29
CA SER A 301 0.60 17.22 -14.03
C SER A 301 -0.56 18.11 -13.59
N ILE A 302 -1.19 18.83 -14.53
CA ILE A 302 -2.39 19.64 -14.25
C ILE A 302 -3.56 18.76 -13.85
N ASP A 303 -3.75 17.62 -14.50
CA ASP A 303 -4.81 16.67 -14.16
C ASP A 303 -4.64 16.09 -12.74
N GLN A 304 -3.43 15.69 -12.38
CA GLN A 304 -3.09 15.15 -11.06
C GLN A 304 -3.22 16.20 -9.94
N LEU A 305 -3.16 17.49 -10.26
CA LEU A 305 -3.38 18.59 -9.32
C LEU A 305 -4.86 18.91 -9.07
N LYS A 306 -5.80 18.25 -9.76
CA LYS A 306 -7.24 18.41 -9.51
C LYS A 306 -7.58 17.77 -8.16
N VAL A 307 -7.58 18.59 -7.11
CA VAL A 307 -8.05 18.27 -5.75
C VAL A 307 -9.38 18.96 -5.51
#